data_AF-A0A7J5GQH7-F1
#
_entry.id   AF-A0A7J5GQH7-F1
#
_cell.length_a   1.000
_cell.length_b   1.000
_cell.length_c   1.000
_cell.angle_alpha   90.00
_cell.angle_beta   90.00
_cell.angle_gamma   90.00
#
_symmetry.space_group_name_H-M   'P 1'
#
loop_
_entity.id
_entity.type
_entity.pdbx_description
1 polymer ?
#
loop_
_entity_poly.entity_id
_entity_poly.type
_entity_poly.pdbx_seq_one_letter_code
_entity_poly.pdbx_strand_id
1 'polypeptide(L)'
;MQPTQKVTGGGKFEFEGETFIPGDVIINPNRGGGSMMILSEIREERPLSFLPAIKVPFGLVAYVPSNDEGDRVFVRLTPEAGIGGMKGFRKATEEEKAKMLAAMKEEKHYSFNFEKLQPEYIPTVGDVVIVWDDNSKENAVVGVMNEMDKTVRPYKINDGTWYGNCDKFVSEEQYKNLIDGKE
;
A
#
# COMPACT_ATOMS: atom_id res chain seq x y z
N MET A 1 -20.59 -23.08 3.97
CA MET A 1 -20.11 -21.71 4.23
C MET A 1 -19.53 -21.71 5.64
N GLN A 2 -18.20 -21.67 5.77
CA GLN A 2 -17.57 -21.43 7.07
C GLN A 2 -17.72 -19.95 7.41
N PRO A 3 -17.94 -19.59 8.69
CA PRO A 3 -18.08 -18.20 9.08
C PRO A 3 -16.76 -17.49 8.83
N THR A 4 -16.79 -16.47 7.96
CA THR A 4 -15.69 -15.55 7.75
C THR A 4 -15.37 -14.89 9.09
N GLN A 5 -14.27 -15.31 9.72
CA GLN A 5 -13.76 -14.67 10.91
C GLN A 5 -13.36 -13.24 10.50
N LYS A 6 -14.21 -12.26 10.86
CA LYS A 6 -13.80 -10.85 10.89
C LYS A 6 -12.65 -10.75 11.90
N VAL A 7 -11.41 -10.77 11.42
CA VAL A 7 -10.26 -10.41 12.25
C VAL A 7 -10.21 -8.89 12.27
N THR A 8 -10.67 -8.31 13.37
CA THR A 8 -10.36 -6.94 13.78
C THR A 8 -8.85 -6.87 14.05
N GLY A 9 -8.06 -6.50 13.04
CA GLY A 9 -6.59 -6.62 13.06
C GLY A 9 -5.83 -5.36 13.48
N GLY A 10 -6.39 -4.45 14.28
CA GLY A 10 -5.69 -3.27 14.83
C GLY A 10 -4.87 -3.57 16.09
N GLY A 11 -4.28 -4.76 16.19
CA GLY A 11 -3.66 -5.27 17.42
C GLY A 11 -2.14 -5.07 17.48
N LYS A 12 -1.58 -5.03 18.69
CA LYS A 12 -0.15 -5.28 18.91
C LYS A 12 0.10 -6.78 18.81
N PHE A 13 1.21 -7.20 18.20
CA PHE A 13 1.55 -8.59 17.98
C PHE A 13 2.91 -8.92 18.59
N GLU A 14 2.98 -9.97 19.40
CA GLU A 14 4.24 -10.45 19.95
C GLU A 14 4.78 -11.65 19.15
N PHE A 15 6.05 -11.56 18.78
CA PHE A 15 6.76 -12.62 18.09
C PHE A 15 8.24 -12.60 18.51
N GLU A 16 8.76 -13.76 18.96
CA GLU A 16 10.15 -13.92 19.40
C GLU A 16 10.65 -12.86 20.42
N GLY A 17 9.74 -12.35 21.27
CA GLY A 17 10.05 -11.35 22.29
C GLY A 17 10.03 -9.90 21.80
N GLU A 18 9.70 -9.66 20.53
CA GLU A 18 9.51 -8.33 19.95
C GLU A 18 8.02 -8.03 19.73
N THR A 19 7.63 -6.77 19.94
CA THR A 19 6.25 -6.29 19.72
C THR A 19 6.15 -5.53 18.41
N PHE A 20 5.28 -5.98 17.52
CA PHE A 20 4.97 -5.38 16.23
C PHE A 20 3.61 -4.69 16.27
N ILE A 21 3.48 -3.57 15.57
CA ILE A 21 2.24 -2.83 15.41
C ILE A 21 1.97 -2.51 13.95
N PRO A 22 0.70 -2.27 13.56
CA PRO A 22 0.40 -1.75 12.24
C PRO A 22 1.19 -0.47 11.95
N GLY A 23 1.78 -0.37 10.76
CA GLY A 23 2.65 0.71 10.33
C GLY A 23 4.14 0.47 10.59
N ASP A 24 4.52 -0.54 11.38
CA ASP A 24 5.92 -0.93 11.49
C ASP A 24 6.46 -1.35 10.13
N VAL A 25 7.67 -0.88 9.80
CA VAL A 25 8.42 -1.42 8.67
C VAL A 25 9.23 -2.61 9.16
N ILE A 26 8.95 -3.79 8.61
CA ILE A 26 9.63 -5.04 8.98
C ILE A 26 10.52 -5.51 7.82
N ILE A 27 11.64 -6.14 8.14
CA ILE A 27 12.62 -6.65 7.18
C ILE A 27 13.00 -8.10 7.49
N ASN A 28 13.17 -8.90 6.45
CA ASN A 28 13.84 -10.20 6.53
C ASN A 28 15.13 -10.16 5.68
N PRO A 29 16.31 -9.98 6.29
CA PRO A 29 17.58 -9.85 5.57
C PRO A 29 17.95 -11.12 4.79
N ASN A 30 17.47 -12.28 5.24
CA ASN A 30 17.77 -13.57 4.63
C ASN A 30 16.84 -13.91 3.46
N ARG A 31 15.80 -13.10 3.22
CA ARG A 31 14.84 -13.33 2.14
C ARG A 31 15.07 -12.31 1.03
N GLY A 32 15.42 -12.81 -0.16
CA GLY A 32 15.57 -11.98 -1.36
C GLY A 32 16.59 -10.84 -1.21
N GLY A 33 17.57 -10.96 -0.31
CA GLY A 33 18.57 -9.92 -0.03
C GLY A 33 18.07 -8.74 0.80
N GLY A 34 16.98 -8.90 1.56
CA GLY A 34 16.42 -7.85 2.43
C GLY A 34 15.03 -7.39 2.04
N SER A 35 14.09 -8.33 1.85
CA SER A 35 12.68 -7.99 1.64
C SER A 35 12.09 -7.24 2.83
N MET A 36 11.35 -6.17 2.56
CA MET A 36 10.71 -5.32 3.56
C MET A 36 9.21 -5.23 3.35
N MET A 37 8.47 -4.85 4.40
CA MET A 37 7.02 -4.65 4.36
C MET A 37 6.59 -3.56 5.33
N ILE A 38 5.62 -2.74 4.93
CA ILE A 38 4.85 -1.92 5.88
C ILE A 38 3.72 -2.82 6.42
N LEU A 39 3.87 -3.25 7.66
CA LEU A 39 3.01 -4.23 8.30
C LEU A 39 1.61 -3.64 8.53
N SER A 40 0.58 -4.39 8.17
CA SER A 40 -0.80 -4.09 8.57
C SER A 40 -1.23 -4.98 9.72
N GLU A 41 -0.97 -6.28 9.62
CA GLU A 41 -1.40 -7.25 10.63
C GLU A 41 -0.61 -8.56 10.50
N ILE A 42 -0.67 -9.40 11.54
CA ILE A 42 -0.14 -10.76 11.51
C ILE A 42 -1.29 -11.72 11.76
N ARG A 43 -1.47 -12.69 10.85
CA ARG A 43 -2.51 -13.72 10.96
C ARG A 43 -1.87 -15.08 11.20
N GLU A 44 -2.55 -15.91 11.98
CA GLU A 44 -2.20 -17.34 12.07
C GLU A 44 -2.90 -18.08 10.93
N GLU A 45 -2.10 -18.56 9.99
CA GLU A 45 -2.57 -19.32 8.85
C GLU A 45 -2.22 -20.80 9.04
N ARG A 46 -3.13 -21.69 8.69
CA ARG A 46 -2.86 -23.13 8.66
C ARG A 46 -3.00 -23.64 7.24
N PRO A 47 -1.89 -23.73 6.47
CA PRO A 47 -1.94 -24.08 5.05
C PRO A 47 -2.60 -25.44 4.78
N LEU A 48 -2.39 -26.40 5.68
CA LEU A 48 -2.99 -27.73 5.65
C LEU A 48 -3.42 -28.11 7.07
N SER A 49 -4.59 -28.73 7.22
CA SER A 49 -5.20 -29.02 8.53
C SER A 49 -4.30 -29.83 9.48
N PHE A 50 -3.39 -30.63 8.94
CA PHE A 50 -2.44 -31.47 9.67
C PHE A 50 -1.09 -30.80 9.95
N LEU A 51 -0.81 -29.62 9.38
CA LEU A 51 0.41 -28.86 9.66
C LEU A 51 0.20 -27.89 10.83
N PRO A 52 1.26 -27.55 11.58
CA PRO A 52 1.21 -26.48 12.55
C PRO A 52 0.76 -25.15 11.91
N ALA A 53 0.05 -24.33 12.66
CA ALA A 53 -0.24 -22.96 12.24
C ALA A 53 1.06 -22.16 12.15
N ILE A 54 1.14 -21.27 11.15
CA ILE A 54 2.25 -20.37 10.94
C ILE A 54 1.75 -18.93 11.04
N LYS A 55 2.55 -18.05 11.65
CA LYS A 55 2.27 -16.62 11.67
C LYS A 55 2.73 -16.00 10.36
N VAL A 56 1.83 -15.30 9.67
CA VAL A 56 2.05 -14.68 8.37
C VAL A 56 1.79 -13.18 8.47
N PRO A 57 2.75 -12.32 8.09
CA PRO A 57 2.56 -10.88 7.98
C PRO A 57 1.76 -10.54 6.71
N PHE A 58 0.78 -9.68 6.88
CA PHE A 58 0.02 -9.03 5.82
C PHE A 58 0.37 -7.54 5.84
N GLY A 59 0.65 -6.98 4.67
CA GLY A 59 1.13 -5.61 4.55
C GLY A 59 0.55 -4.88 3.34
N LEU A 60 0.63 -3.56 3.41
CA LEU A 60 0.13 -2.64 2.38
C LEU A 60 1.20 -2.34 1.34
N VAL A 61 2.47 -2.41 1.72
CA VAL A 61 3.59 -2.21 0.81
C VAL A 61 4.59 -3.31 1.06
N ALA A 62 5.08 -3.94 0.00
CA ALA A 62 6.19 -4.88 0.04
C ALA A 62 7.33 -4.37 -0.83
N TYR A 63 8.56 -4.45 -0.33
CA TYR A 63 9.77 -4.20 -1.08
C TYR A 63 10.57 -5.49 -1.22
N VAL A 64 10.98 -5.82 -2.45
CA VAL A 64 11.75 -7.01 -2.78
C VAL A 64 12.97 -6.55 -3.58
N PRO A 65 14.19 -6.65 -3.05
CA PRO A 65 15.40 -6.16 -3.73
C PRO A 65 15.64 -6.74 -5.13
N SER A 66 15.18 -7.96 -5.38
CA SER A 66 15.28 -8.64 -6.66
C SER A 66 14.09 -9.58 -6.82
N ASN A 67 13.28 -9.33 -7.83
CA ASN A 67 12.33 -10.29 -8.39
C ASN A 67 12.66 -10.54 -9.87
N ASP A 68 11.97 -11.49 -10.49
CA ASP A 68 12.21 -11.87 -11.89
C ASP A 68 11.72 -10.79 -12.88
N GLU A 69 10.85 -9.87 -12.44
CA GLU A 69 10.26 -8.81 -13.24
C GLU A 69 11.03 -7.47 -13.17
N GLY A 70 12.05 -7.38 -12.31
CA GLY A 70 12.81 -6.16 -12.04
C GLY A 70 12.13 -5.15 -11.09
N ASP A 71 10.86 -5.37 -10.76
CA ASP A 71 10.05 -4.58 -9.82
C ASP A 71 10.54 -4.72 -8.38
N ARG A 72 10.86 -3.61 -7.71
CA ARG A 72 11.32 -3.67 -6.31
C ARG A 72 10.24 -3.34 -5.30
N VAL A 73 9.15 -2.70 -5.70
CA VAL A 73 8.08 -2.28 -4.80
C VAL A 73 6.73 -2.72 -5.30
N PHE A 74 5.92 -3.27 -4.40
CA PHE A 74 4.52 -3.57 -4.61
C PHE A 74 3.69 -2.75 -3.63
N VAL A 75 2.79 -1.93 -4.15
CA VAL A 75 1.84 -1.15 -3.34
C VAL A 75 0.46 -1.80 -3.49
N ARG A 76 -0.18 -2.11 -2.37
CA ARG A 76 -1.52 -2.68 -2.27
C ARG A 76 -2.39 -1.79 -1.39
N LEU A 77 -3.62 -1.54 -1.82
CA LEU A 77 -4.61 -0.80 -1.04
C LEU A 77 -5.25 -1.68 0.05
N THR A 78 -5.30 -3.00 -0.18
CA THR A 78 -5.73 -3.99 0.80
C THR A 78 -4.54 -4.81 1.27
N PRO A 79 -4.41 -5.08 2.59
CA PRO A 79 -3.31 -5.90 3.10
C PRO A 79 -3.31 -7.30 2.48
N GLU A 80 -2.22 -7.64 1.81
CA GLU A 80 -1.99 -8.98 1.25
C GLU A 80 -0.79 -9.63 1.93
N ALA A 81 -0.75 -10.96 1.91
CA ALA A 81 0.39 -11.72 2.39
C ALA A 81 1.59 -11.45 1.45
N GLY A 82 2.46 -10.53 1.84
CA GLY A 82 3.43 -9.97 0.89
C GLY A 82 4.70 -10.80 0.69
N ILE A 83 5.23 -11.46 1.74
CA ILE A 83 6.60 -12.05 1.69
C ILE A 83 6.79 -13.24 2.64
N GLY A 84 5.77 -14.07 2.84
CA GLY A 84 5.80 -15.33 3.61
C GLY A 84 5.91 -15.17 5.14
N GLY A 85 6.07 -16.28 5.88
CA GLY A 85 5.91 -16.30 7.34
C GLY A 85 6.89 -15.42 8.16
N MET A 86 6.50 -15.10 9.41
CA MET A 86 7.17 -14.16 10.32
C MET A 86 8.60 -14.54 10.75
N LYS A 87 9.03 -15.78 10.53
CA LYS A 87 10.35 -16.23 10.97
C LYS A 87 11.48 -15.43 10.30
N GLY A 88 12.36 -14.85 11.11
CA GLY A 88 13.50 -14.05 10.66
C GLY A 88 13.17 -12.61 10.28
N PHE A 89 11.92 -12.17 10.47
CA PHE A 89 11.57 -10.76 10.41
C PHE A 89 11.94 -10.05 11.70
N ARG A 90 12.43 -8.82 11.56
CA ARG A 90 12.64 -7.84 12.63
C ARG A 90 12.13 -6.48 12.18
N LYS A 91 12.05 -5.50 13.08
CA LYS A 91 11.87 -4.10 12.66
C LYS A 91 13.07 -3.62 11.84
N ALA A 92 12.76 -2.88 10.78
CA ALA A 92 13.75 -2.21 9.95
C ALA A 92 14.40 -1.07 10.74
N THR A 93 15.67 -0.77 10.43
CA THR A 93 16.30 0.48 10.89
C THR A 93 15.71 1.67 10.13
N GLU A 94 15.97 2.89 10.62
CA GLU A 94 15.51 4.10 9.92
C GLU A 94 16.12 4.23 8.52
N GLU A 95 17.36 3.77 8.31
CA GLU A 95 18.01 3.75 6.98
C GLU A 95 17.33 2.75 6.03
N GLU A 96 17.00 1.55 6.51
CA GLU A 96 16.29 0.52 5.74
C GLU A 96 14.89 1.00 5.35
N LYS A 97 14.17 1.59 6.32
CA LYS A 97 12.87 2.22 6.10
C LYS A 97 12.95 3.35 5.09
N ALA A 98 13.93 4.25 5.20
CA ALA A 98 14.11 5.36 4.26
C ALA A 98 14.38 4.86 2.84
N LYS A 99 15.18 3.79 2.69
CA LYS A 99 15.42 3.15 1.39
C LYS A 99 14.13 2.61 0.77
N MET A 100 13.30 1.93 1.55
CA MET A 100 12.01 1.43 1.08
C MET A 100 11.09 2.56 0.61
N LEU A 101 10.96 3.62 1.42
CA LEU A 101 10.08 4.76 1.10
C LEU A 101 10.58 5.54 -0.12
N ALA A 102 11.89 5.67 -0.29
CA ALA A 102 12.49 6.27 -1.49
C ALA A 102 12.16 5.45 -2.75
N ALA A 103 12.36 4.13 -2.70
CA ALA A 103 12.03 3.24 -3.83
C ALA A 103 10.53 3.29 -4.17
N MET A 104 9.65 3.34 -3.15
CA MET A 104 8.20 3.43 -3.36
C MET A 104 7.78 4.73 -4.06
N LYS A 105 8.43 5.84 -3.70
CA LYS A 105 8.21 7.13 -4.36
C LYS A 105 8.74 7.16 -5.78
N GLU A 106 9.91 6.58 -6.02
CA GLU A 106 10.59 6.61 -7.33
C GLU A 106 9.96 5.64 -8.33
N GLU A 107 9.67 4.39 -7.93
CA GLU A 107 9.24 3.34 -8.87
C GLU A 107 7.72 3.29 -9.05
N LYS A 108 6.95 3.56 -8.00
CA LYS A 108 5.48 3.43 -8.03
C LYS A 108 4.74 4.75 -7.87
N HIS A 109 5.44 5.84 -7.56
CA HIS A 109 4.86 7.15 -7.28
C HIS A 109 3.87 7.13 -6.12
N TYR A 110 4.25 6.51 -5.01
CA TYR A 110 3.47 6.53 -3.77
C TYR A 110 4.29 7.08 -2.60
N SER A 111 3.61 7.78 -1.69
CA SER A 111 4.00 7.99 -0.29
C SER A 111 3.18 7.08 0.63
N PHE A 112 3.52 7.04 1.91
CA PHE A 112 2.75 6.30 2.92
C PHE A 112 2.43 7.21 4.10
N ASN A 113 1.13 7.29 4.43
CA ASN A 113 0.66 8.01 5.59
C ASN A 113 0.63 7.05 6.79
N PHE A 114 1.61 7.18 7.68
CA PHE A 114 1.74 6.30 8.84
C PHE A 114 0.67 6.54 9.92
N GLU A 115 0.02 7.69 9.94
CA GLU A 115 -1.08 7.96 10.87
C GLU A 115 -2.38 7.29 10.41
N LYS A 116 -2.67 7.39 9.11
CA LYS A 116 -3.85 6.76 8.49
C LYS A 116 -3.62 5.29 8.11
N LEU A 117 -2.37 4.83 8.14
CA LEU A 117 -1.93 3.51 7.70
C LEU A 117 -2.37 3.20 6.27
N GLN A 118 -2.12 4.12 5.33
CA GLN A 118 -2.51 3.95 3.94
C GLN A 118 -1.46 4.52 2.98
N PRO A 119 -1.24 3.88 1.80
CA PRO A 119 -0.51 4.49 0.71
C PRO A 119 -1.25 5.72 0.17
N GLU A 120 -0.51 6.73 -0.27
CA GLU A 120 -1.04 7.93 -0.92
C GLU A 120 -0.33 8.09 -2.26
N TYR A 121 -1.09 8.07 -3.35
CA TYR A 121 -0.55 8.24 -4.69
C TYR A 121 -0.02 9.66 -4.87
N ILE A 122 1.13 9.77 -5.54
CA ILE A 122 1.77 11.02 -5.93
C ILE A 122 1.60 11.15 -7.44
N PRO A 123 0.72 12.03 -7.92
CA PRO A 123 0.52 12.18 -9.36
C PRO A 123 1.79 12.62 -10.08
N THR A 124 1.97 12.17 -11.32
CA THR A 124 3.05 12.61 -12.21
C THR A 124 2.46 13.07 -13.54
N VAL A 125 3.07 14.08 -14.16
CA VAL A 125 2.65 14.55 -15.50
C VAL A 125 2.73 13.39 -16.50
N GLY A 126 1.66 13.21 -17.27
CA GLY A 126 1.49 12.12 -18.24
C GLY A 126 0.73 10.91 -17.70
N ASP A 127 0.50 10.81 -16.39
CA ASP A 127 -0.30 9.73 -15.82
C ASP A 127 -1.77 9.83 -16.24
N VAL A 128 -2.41 8.69 -16.49
CA VAL A 128 -3.87 8.62 -16.58
C VAL A 128 -4.41 8.57 -15.15
N VAL A 129 -5.21 9.57 -14.79
CA VAL A 129 -5.66 9.82 -13.43
C VAL A 129 -7.17 9.98 -13.38
N ILE A 130 -7.73 9.72 -12.20
CA ILE A 130 -9.11 10.07 -11.84
C ILE A 130 -9.06 11.26 -10.89
N VAL A 131 -9.83 12.31 -11.19
CA VAL A 131 -9.82 13.57 -10.43
C VAL A 131 -11.22 14.02 -10.08
N TRP A 132 -11.38 14.64 -8.91
CA TRP A 132 -12.66 15.12 -8.39
C TRP A 132 -12.49 16.27 -7.38
N ASP A 133 -13.58 17.00 -7.13
CA ASP A 133 -13.67 17.96 -6.01
C ASP A 133 -14.38 17.32 -4.81
N ASP A 134 -14.07 17.75 -3.58
CA ASP A 134 -14.51 17.10 -2.33
C ASP A 134 -16.03 16.81 -2.26
N ASN A 135 -16.85 17.70 -2.81
CA ASN A 135 -18.32 17.59 -2.79
C ASN A 135 -18.89 16.89 -4.03
N SER A 136 -18.06 16.27 -4.88
CA SER A 136 -18.46 15.86 -6.22
C SER A 136 -17.73 14.61 -6.72
N LYS A 137 -17.52 13.60 -5.86
CA LYS A 137 -17.02 12.28 -6.29
C LYS A 137 -17.86 11.67 -7.43
N GLU A 138 -19.16 11.92 -7.44
CA GLU A 138 -20.09 11.53 -8.52
C GLU A 138 -19.78 12.18 -9.89
N ASN A 139 -19.05 13.30 -9.90
CA ASN A 139 -18.59 13.98 -11.11
C ASN A 139 -17.09 13.74 -11.36
N ALA A 140 -16.53 12.66 -10.80
CA ALA A 140 -15.15 12.30 -11.05
C ALA A 140 -14.92 12.09 -12.56
N VAL A 141 -13.83 12.64 -13.06
CA VAL A 141 -13.43 12.52 -14.47
C VAL A 141 -12.10 11.81 -14.58
N VAL A 142 -11.91 11.09 -15.68
CA VAL A 142 -10.62 10.50 -16.05
C VAL A 142 -9.95 11.41 -17.06
N GLY A 143 -8.68 11.72 -16.83
CA GLY A 143 -7.88 12.57 -17.70
C GLY A 143 -6.40 12.22 -17.65
N VAL A 144 -5.61 12.92 -18.45
CA VAL A 144 -4.14 12.83 -18.39
C VAL A 144 -3.62 13.98 -17.54
N MET A 145 -2.84 13.68 -16.51
CA MET A 145 -2.22 14.66 -15.63
C MET A 145 -1.31 15.58 -16.45
N ASN A 146 -1.54 16.88 -16.37
CA ASN A 146 -0.84 17.89 -17.17
C ASN A 146 0.03 18.81 -16.31
N GLU A 147 -0.47 19.24 -15.15
CA GLU A 147 0.22 20.20 -14.28
C GLU A 147 -0.18 19.98 -12.82
N MET A 148 0.76 20.26 -11.91
CA MET A 148 0.54 20.20 -10.47
C MET A 148 1.07 21.45 -9.79
N ASP A 149 0.32 21.98 -8.82
CA ASP A 149 0.73 23.14 -8.02
C ASP A 149 0.36 22.96 -6.53
N LYS A 150 0.83 23.83 -5.64
CA LYS A 150 0.59 23.78 -4.18
C LYS A 150 -0.65 24.56 -3.74
N THR A 151 -1.68 24.60 -4.57
CA THR A 151 -2.91 25.38 -4.31
C THR A 151 -4.05 24.48 -3.81
N VAL A 152 -5.23 25.07 -3.58
CA VAL A 152 -6.45 24.37 -3.12
C VAL A 152 -6.95 23.34 -4.16
N ARG A 153 -6.63 23.55 -5.44
CA ARG A 153 -6.93 22.62 -6.53
C ARG A 153 -5.62 22.27 -7.22
N PRO A 154 -4.84 21.35 -6.66
CA PRO A 154 -3.46 21.16 -7.07
C PRO A 154 -3.32 20.36 -8.36
N TYR A 155 -4.39 19.79 -8.93
CA TYR A 155 -4.30 18.84 -10.04
C TYR A 155 -4.98 19.36 -11.32
N LYS A 156 -4.22 19.54 -12.40
CA LYS A 156 -4.73 19.93 -13.72
C LYS A 156 -4.62 18.78 -14.70
N ILE A 157 -5.71 18.48 -15.41
CA ILE A 157 -5.69 17.48 -16.49
C ILE A 157 -5.56 18.15 -17.86
N ASN A 158 -5.44 17.33 -18.91
CA ASN A 158 -5.16 17.74 -20.29
C ASN A 158 -6.22 18.65 -20.95
N ASP A 159 -7.42 18.78 -20.37
CA ASP A 159 -8.45 19.73 -20.82
C ASP A 159 -8.24 21.16 -20.27
N GLY A 160 -7.29 21.33 -19.35
CA GLY A 160 -6.98 22.60 -18.68
C GLY A 160 -7.72 22.84 -17.37
N THR A 161 -8.61 21.95 -16.96
CA THR A 161 -9.43 22.04 -15.73
C THR A 161 -8.65 21.60 -14.49
N TRP A 162 -8.88 22.29 -13.36
CA TRP A 162 -8.23 22.04 -12.07
C TRP A 162 -9.17 21.41 -11.02
N TYR A 163 -8.65 20.45 -10.25
CA TYR A 163 -9.36 19.63 -9.28
C TYR A 163 -8.66 19.58 -7.91
N GLY A 164 -9.44 19.38 -6.85
CA GLY A 164 -8.96 19.24 -5.47
C GLY A 164 -8.30 17.90 -5.14
N ASN A 165 -8.77 16.81 -5.76
CA ASN A 165 -8.32 15.45 -5.48
C ASN A 165 -7.89 14.72 -6.74
N CYS A 166 -7.02 13.73 -6.57
CA CYS A 166 -6.49 12.90 -7.63
C CYS A 166 -6.12 11.52 -7.08
N ASP A 167 -6.37 10.49 -7.88
CA ASP A 167 -5.80 9.15 -7.70
C ASP A 167 -5.36 8.58 -9.06
N LYS A 168 -4.51 7.56 -9.03
CA LYS A 168 -4.09 6.84 -10.24
C LYS A 168 -5.28 6.09 -10.80
N PHE A 169 -5.56 6.22 -12.10
CA PHE A 169 -6.60 5.43 -12.73
C PHE A 169 -6.06 4.04 -13.11
N VAL A 170 -6.55 3.01 -12.45
CA VAL A 170 -6.11 1.62 -12.62
C VAL A 170 -7.16 0.78 -13.36
N SER A 171 -8.45 0.99 -13.10
CA SER A 171 -9.53 0.21 -13.73
C SER A 171 -10.89 0.90 -13.68
N GLU A 172 -11.81 0.41 -14.51
CA GLU A 172 -13.23 0.82 -14.47
C GLU A 172 -13.89 0.46 -13.13
N GLU A 173 -13.47 -0.63 -12.48
CA GLU A 173 -14.00 -1.03 -11.17
C GLU A 173 -13.62 -0.03 -10.08
N GLN A 174 -12.38 0.49 -10.10
CA GLN A 174 -11.96 1.57 -9.20
C GLN A 174 -12.85 2.81 -9.37
N TYR A 175 -13.12 3.21 -10.62
CA TYR A 175 -14.01 4.34 -10.91
C TYR A 175 -15.41 4.12 -10.31
N LYS A 176 -15.98 2.93 -10.51
CA LYS A 176 -17.30 2.57 -9.95
C LYS A 176 -17.31 2.60 -8.43
N ASN A 177 -16.26 2.12 -7.79
CA ASN A 177 -16.16 2.14 -6.33
C ASN A 177 -16.05 3.57 -5.79
N LEU A 178 -15.32 4.46 -6.48
CA LEU A 178 -15.23 5.88 -6.12
C LEU A 178 -16.61 6.57 -6.16
N ILE A 179 -17.33 6.44 -7.28
CA ILE A 179 -18.63 7.11 -7.45
C ILE A 179 -19.71 6.54 -6.52
N ASP A 180 -19.64 5.25 -6.20
CA ASP A 180 -20.56 4.58 -5.28
C ASP A 180 -20.24 4.83 -3.80
N GLY A 181 -19.12 5.52 -3.50
CA GLY A 181 -18.67 5.78 -2.13
C GLY A 181 -18.22 4.52 -1.37
N LYS A 182 -17.67 3.54 -2.09
CA LYS A 182 -17.21 2.24 -1.56
C LYS A 182 -15.70 2.17 -1.30
N GLU A 183 -15.00 3.27 -1.52
CA GLU A 183 -13.57 3.44 -1.17
C GLU A 183 -13.31 3.43 0.34
#